data_AF-A0A0C5VED5-F1
#
_entry.id   AF-A0A0C5VED5-F1
#
_cell.length_a   1.000
_cell.length_b   1.000
_cell.length_c   1.000
_cell.angle_alpha   90.00
_cell.angle_beta   90.00
_cell.angle_gamma   90.00
#
_symmetry.space_group_name_H-M   'P 1'
#
loop_
_entity.id
_entity.type
_entity.pdbx_description
1 polymer ?
#
loop_
_entity_poly.entity_id
_entity_poly.type
_entity_poly.pdbx_seq_one_letter_code
_entity_poly.pdbx_strand_id
1 'polypeptide(L)'
;MATTTEADIHITKGHEVLKLYQFNTHTARHYFCSVCGIYTHHQRRSNPQEYGFNVACLEDVDPFELGEVPLGDGVNHPADRN
;
A
#
# COMPACT_ATOMS: atom_id res chain seq x y z
N MET A 1 7.97 1.21 0.82
CA MET A 1 6.56 1.60 1.09
C MET A 1 6.48 2.22 2.47
N ALA A 2 5.60 3.19 2.67
CA ALA A 2 5.40 3.85 3.97
C ALA A 2 3.94 3.72 4.41
N THR A 3 3.68 4.02 5.68
CA THR A 3 2.36 3.87 6.31
C THR A 3 1.78 5.22 6.69
N THR A 4 0.47 5.39 6.53
CA THR A 4 -0.28 6.55 6.99
C THR A 4 -1.66 6.13 7.51
N THR A 5 -2.38 7.04 8.17
CA THR A 5 -3.74 6.80 8.63
C THR A 5 -4.76 7.03 7.50
N GLU A 6 -5.96 6.49 7.65
CA GLU A 6 -7.07 6.77 6.71
C GLU A 6 -7.38 8.27 6.58
N ALA A 7 -7.21 9.05 7.64
CA ALA A 7 -7.48 10.50 7.63
C ALA A 7 -6.45 11.30 6.82
N ASP A 8 -5.27 10.73 6.55
CA ASP A 8 -4.13 11.44 5.94
C ASP A 8 -3.90 11.04 4.47
N ILE A 9 -4.73 10.15 3.90
CA ILE A 9 -4.63 9.71 2.50
C ILE A 9 -5.90 10.05 1.73
N HIS A 10 -5.73 10.80 0.63
CA HIS A 10 -6.85 11.26 -0.18
C HIS A 10 -6.58 11.00 -1.67
N ILE A 11 -7.53 10.34 -2.33
CA ILE A 11 -7.51 10.20 -3.79
C ILE A 11 -8.07 11.48 -4.40
N THR A 12 -7.21 12.30 -4.97
CA THR A 12 -7.61 13.60 -5.55
C THR A 12 -8.10 13.49 -7.00
N LYS A 13 -7.69 12.43 -7.72
CA LYS A 13 -8.05 12.17 -9.13
C LYS A 13 -7.81 10.69 -9.50
N GLY A 14 -8.41 10.24 -10.60
CA GLY A 14 -8.13 8.93 -11.19
C GLY A 14 -8.77 7.74 -10.45
N HIS A 15 -9.77 7.98 -9.61
CA HIS A 15 -10.46 6.94 -8.87
C HIS A 15 -11.11 5.90 -9.81
N GLU A 16 -11.61 6.34 -10.96
CA GLU A 16 -12.28 5.53 -11.98
C GLU A 16 -11.35 4.50 -12.66
N VAL A 17 -10.04 4.76 -12.68
CA VAL A 17 -9.04 3.83 -13.23
C VAL A 17 -8.31 3.02 -12.16
N LEU A 18 -8.63 3.20 -10.89
CA LEU A 18 -8.12 2.32 -9.83
C LEU A 18 -8.87 1.00 -9.84
N LYS A 19 -8.12 -0.10 -9.71
CA LYS A 19 -8.66 -1.45 -9.55
C LYS A 19 -8.31 -2.00 -8.19
N LEU A 20 -9.30 -2.65 -7.58
CA LEU A 20 -9.18 -3.34 -6.31
C LEU A 20 -8.76 -4.79 -6.56
N TYR A 21 -7.71 -5.21 -5.88
CA TYR A 21 -7.27 -6.59 -5.78
C TYR A 21 -7.31 -7.04 -4.32
N GLN A 22 -7.93 -8.20 -4.08
CA GLN A 22 -8.05 -8.82 -2.76
C GLN A 22 -7.78 -10.31 -2.89
N PHE A 23 -7.18 -10.90 -1.85
CA PHE A 23 -6.86 -12.32 -1.80
C PHE A 23 -6.84 -12.82 -0.35
N ASN A 24 -6.74 -14.15 -0.18
CA ASN A 24 -6.68 -14.82 1.12
C ASN A 24 -7.86 -14.45 2.05
N THR A 25 -7.64 -13.68 3.12
CA THR A 25 -8.71 -13.27 4.06
C THR A 25 -9.61 -12.17 3.50
N HIS A 26 -9.27 -11.62 2.33
CA HIS A 26 -9.96 -10.50 1.68
C HIS A 26 -10.04 -9.24 2.57
N THR A 27 -9.17 -9.13 3.58
CA THR A 27 -9.13 -7.98 4.50
C THR A 27 -8.36 -6.81 3.91
N ALA A 28 -7.16 -7.08 3.38
CA ALA A 28 -6.39 -6.05 2.67
C ALA A 28 -7.08 -5.68 1.36
N ARG A 29 -7.01 -4.41 1.00
CA ARG A 29 -7.54 -3.85 -0.25
C ARG A 29 -6.41 -3.22 -1.03
N HIS A 30 -5.88 -3.93 -2.02
CA HIS A 30 -4.75 -3.45 -2.83
C HIS A 30 -5.25 -2.70 -4.06
N TYR A 31 -4.74 -1.48 -4.26
CA TYR A 31 -5.13 -0.63 -5.39
C TYR A 31 -3.96 -0.42 -6.36
N PHE A 32 -4.28 -0.50 -7.64
CA PHE A 32 -3.35 -0.21 -8.73
C PHE A 32 -4.08 0.48 -9.90
N CYS A 33 -3.35 1.23 -10.70
CA CYS A 33 -3.89 1.87 -11.90
C CYS A 33 -4.08 0.85 -13.02
N SER A 34 -5.29 0.71 -13.59
CA SER A 34 -5.52 -0.18 -14.72
C SER A 34 -4.90 0.25 -16.03
N VAL A 35 -4.45 1.51 -16.13
CA VAL A 35 -3.86 2.05 -17.36
C VAL A 35 -2.36 1.76 -17.42
N CYS A 36 -1.62 2.09 -16.36
CA CYS A 36 -0.16 1.91 -16.32
C CYS A 36 0.32 0.73 -15.46
N GLY A 37 -0.56 0.08 -14.71
CA GLY A 37 -0.22 -1.07 -13.84
C GLY A 37 0.47 -0.69 -12.52
N ILE A 38 0.74 0.59 -12.26
CA ILE A 38 1.43 1.03 -11.05
C ILE A 38 0.57 0.79 -9.81
N TYR A 39 1.15 0.08 -8.85
CA TYR A 39 0.63 -0.04 -7.49
C TYR A 39 0.77 1.29 -6.75
N THR A 40 -0.35 1.82 -6.24
CA THR A 40 -0.38 3.13 -5.57
C THR A 40 -0.42 2.97 -4.06
N HIS A 41 -1.43 2.28 -3.55
CA HIS A 41 -1.66 2.11 -2.11
C HIS A 41 -2.50 0.88 -1.81
N HIS A 42 -2.58 0.50 -0.54
CA HIS A 42 -3.51 -0.51 -0.05
C HIS A 42 -3.96 -0.22 1.37
N GLN A 43 -5.18 -0.61 1.70
CA GLN A 43 -5.62 -0.72 3.10
C GLN A 43 -4.99 -1.98 3.69
N ARG A 44 -4.33 -1.87 4.85
CA ARG A 44 -3.52 -2.95 5.43
C ARG A 44 -4.40 -4.04 6.05
N ARG A 45 -3.95 -5.30 5.96
CA ARG A 45 -4.57 -6.43 6.68
C ARG A 45 -4.31 -6.36 8.19
N SER A 46 -3.11 -5.96 8.60
CA SER A 46 -2.70 -5.94 10.02
C SER A 46 -3.41 -4.85 10.83
N ASN A 47 -3.76 -3.73 10.19
CA ASN A 47 -4.52 -2.65 10.80
C ASN A 47 -5.42 -2.01 9.73
N PRO A 48 -6.74 -2.25 9.75
CA PRO A 48 -7.67 -1.67 8.77
C PRO A 48 -7.78 -0.13 8.80
N GLN A 49 -7.28 0.54 9.85
CA GLN A 49 -7.26 2.01 9.92
C GLN A 49 -6.01 2.63 9.26
N GLU A 50 -5.11 1.80 8.74
CA GLU A 50 -3.87 2.22 8.10
C GLU A 50 -3.84 1.88 6.61
N TYR A 51 -3.13 2.73 5.88
CA TYR A 51 -2.80 2.53 4.48
C TYR A 51 -1.30 2.45 4.29
N GLY A 52 -0.87 1.46 3.50
CA GLY A 52 0.49 1.44 2.97
C GLY A 52 0.51 2.00 1.56
N PHE A 53 1.43 2.90 1.25
CA PHE A 53 1.55 3.53 -0.08
C PHE A 53 2.94 3.38 -0.68
N ASN A 54 3.00 3.49 -2.01
CA ASN A 54 4.22 3.40 -2.78
C ASN A 54 4.97 4.74 -2.76
N VAL A 55 6.13 4.77 -2.09
CA VAL A 55 6.96 5.97 -1.97
C VAL A 55 7.52 6.44 -3.31
N ALA A 56 7.68 5.52 -4.27
CA ALA A 56 8.13 5.86 -5.63
C ALA A 56 7.07 6.64 -6.44
N CYS A 57 5.84 6.75 -5.93
CA CYS A 57 4.79 7.57 -6.53
C CYS A 57 4.76 9.00 -5.97
N LEU A 58 5.59 9.33 -4.97
CA LEU A 58 5.66 10.68 -4.42
C LEU A 58 6.54 11.56 -5.29
N GLU A 59 6.09 12.79 -5.52
CA GLU A 59 6.89 13.83 -6.15
C GLU A 59 8.10 14.15 -5.27
N ASP A 60 9.24 14.42 -5.92
CA ASP A 60 10.52 14.75 -5.27
C ASP A 60 11.08 13.70 -4.29
N VAL A 61 10.61 12.46 -4.36
CA VAL A 61 11.15 11.34 -3.59
C VAL A 61 11.87 10.36 -4.52
N ASP A 62 13.18 10.25 -4.37
CA ASP A 62 13.96 9.16 -4.97
C ASP A 62 13.97 7.95 -4.01
N PRO A 63 13.32 6.83 -4.35
CA PRO A 63 13.32 5.64 -3.49
C PRO A 63 14.71 5.02 -3.29
N PHE A 64 15.68 5.31 -4.17
CA PHE A 64 17.05 4.79 -4.05
C PHE A 64 17.87 5.51 -2.98
N GLU A 65 17.46 6.71 -2.57
CA GLU A 65 18.11 7.50 -1.52
C GLU A 65 17.66 7.10 -0.10
N LEU A 66 16.71 6.17 0.04
CA LEU A 66 16.18 5.73 1.34
C LEU A 66 17.14 4.85 2.15
N GLY A 67 18.25 4.40 1.55
CA GLY A 67 19.22 3.51 2.20
C GLY A 67 18.66 2.12 2.51
N GLU A 68 19.13 1.50 3.59
CA GLU A 68 18.67 0.18 4.01
C GLU A 68 17.26 0.25 4.62
N VAL A 69 16.31 -0.45 3.99
CA VAL A 69 14.93 -0.56 4.46
C VAL A 69 14.67 -1.96 5.05
N PRO A 70 13.98 -2.06 6.21
CA PRO A 70 13.62 -3.36 6.77
C PRO A 70 12.76 -4.18 5.81
N LEU A 71 13.05 -5.48 5.72
CA LEU A 71 12.29 -6.42 4.92
C LEU A 71 11.39 -7.27 5.82
N GLY A 72 10.16 -7.51 5.38
CA GLY A 72 9.32 -8.56 5.95
C GLY A 72 9.80 -9.93 5.51
N ASP A 73 9.69 -10.93 6.38
CA ASP A 73 10.13 -12.31 6.08
C ASP A 73 9.25 -13.01 5.03
N GLY A 74 8.06 -12.46 4.74
CA GLY A 74 7.10 -13.02 3.79
C GLY A 74 6.40 -14.30 4.27
N VAL A 75 6.71 -14.78 5.47
CA VAL A 75 6.21 -16.04 6.04
C VAL A 75 5.27 -15.79 7.21
N ASN A 76 5.61 -14.85 8.10
CA ASN A 76 4.91 -14.66 9.36
C ASN A 76 4.15 -13.33 9.38
N HIS A 77 2.88 -13.36 8.98
CA HIS A 77 2.05 -12.16 9.07
C HIS A 77 1.68 -11.84 10.53
N PRO A 78 1.75 -10.58 10.99
CA PRO A 78 1.43 -10.20 12.37
C PRO A 78 0.03 -10.65 12.84
N ALA A 79 -0.97 -10.59 11.95
CA ALA A 79 -2.34 -11.01 12.23
C ALA A 79 -2.58 -12.53 12.26
N ASP A 80 -1.56 -13.37 12.03
CA ASP A 80 -1.67 -14.84 12.09
C ASP A 80 -1.09 -15.43 13.39
N ARG A 81 -0.56 -14.58 14.27
CA ARG A 81 0.21 -14.96 15.46
C ARG A 81 -0.64 -15.11 16.73
N ASN A 82 -1.77 -15.79 16.65
CA ASN A 82 -2.65 -16.05 17.81
C ASN A 82 -1.88 -16.42 19.08
#